data_AF-A0A950HB80-F1
#
_entry.id   AF-A0A950HB80-F1
#
_cell.length_a   1.000
_cell.length_b   1.000
_cell.length_c   1.000
_cell.angle_alpha   90.00
_cell.angle_beta   90.00
_cell.angle_gamma   90.00
#
_symmetry.space_group_name_H-M   'P 1'
#
loop_
_entity.id
_entity.type
_entity.pdbx_description
1 polymer ?
#
loop_
_entity_poly.entity_id
_entity_poly.type
_entity_poly.pdbx_seq_one_letter_code
_entity_poly.pdbx_strand_id
1 'polypeptide(L)'
;MHDRCPMCALRFNREPGYFLGAMYISYGLAVIFILAFSTMLWALTGWGVAKIAIWAVLLFLPFAPMLTFLARVLWIYLDQKIDPEIN
;
A
#
# COMPACT_ATOMS: atom_id res chain seq x y z
N MET A 1 1.85 -10.29 -14.33
CA MET A 1 0.47 -10.30 -13.82
C MET A 1 -0.36 -11.02 -14.85
N HIS A 2 -1.20 -11.98 -14.47
CA HIS A 2 -2.19 -12.52 -15.39
C HIS A 2 -3.26 -11.47 -15.63
N ASP A 3 -3.84 -11.40 -16.83
CA ASP A 3 -4.94 -10.47 -17.12
C ASP A 3 -6.25 -10.90 -16.45
N ARG A 4 -6.37 -12.21 -16.19
CA ARG A 4 -7.51 -12.81 -15.48
C ARG A 4 -7.06 -13.76 -14.38
N CYS A 5 -7.87 -13.86 -13.33
CA CYS A 5 -7.68 -14.86 -12.30
C CYS A 5 -7.96 -16.28 -12.86
N PRO A 6 -7.08 -17.27 -12.66
CA PRO A 6 -7.29 -18.63 -13.17
C PRO A 6 -8.42 -19.40 -12.47
N MET A 7 -8.83 -18.98 -11.26
CA MET A 7 -9.86 -19.65 -10.47
C MET A 7 -11.25 -19.06 -10.64
N CYS A 8 -11.37 -17.72 -10.72
CA CYS A 8 -12.65 -17.03 -10.81
C CYS A 8 -12.84 -16.24 -12.12
N ALA A 9 -11.89 -16.31 -13.06
CA ALA A 9 -11.90 -15.60 -14.34
C ALA A 9 -12.00 -14.05 -14.27
N LEU A 10 -11.92 -13.48 -13.07
CA LEU A 10 -11.99 -12.03 -12.83
C LEU A 10 -10.91 -11.29 -13.62
N ARG A 11 -11.29 -10.23 -14.35
CA ARG A 11 -10.33 -9.35 -15.04
C ARG A 11 -9.67 -8.41 -14.05
N PHE A 12 -8.34 -8.50 -13.91
CA PHE A 12 -7.60 -7.64 -12.97
C PHE A 12 -7.47 -6.19 -13.45
N ASN A 13 -7.45 -5.96 -14.77
CA ASN A 13 -7.53 -4.64 -15.37
C ASN A 13 -8.90 -4.47 -16.03
N ARG A 14 -9.90 -4.05 -15.26
CA ARG A 14 -11.23 -3.70 -15.80
C ARG A 14 -11.18 -2.45 -16.68
N GLU A 15 -10.40 -1.46 -16.26
CA GLU A 15 -10.33 -0.13 -16.89
C GLU A 15 -8.86 0.32 -17.07
N PRO A 16 -8.56 1.16 -18.08
CA PRO A 16 -7.24 1.79 -18.16
C PRO A 16 -7.01 2.67 -16.92
N GLY A 17 -5.98 2.35 -16.14
CA GLY A 17 -5.68 3.07 -14.90
C GLY A 17 -6.37 2.52 -13.64
N TYR A 18 -6.97 1.32 -13.69
CA TYR A 18 -7.61 0.68 -12.53
C TYR A 18 -6.78 0.70 -11.22
N PHE A 19 -5.46 0.52 -11.32
CA PHE A 19 -4.57 0.52 -10.15
C PHE A 19 -4.23 1.91 -9.58
N LEU A 20 -4.81 3.00 -10.10
CA LEU A 20 -4.67 4.33 -9.50
C LEU A 20 -5.26 4.35 -8.09
N GLY A 21 -6.39 3.66 -7.85
CA GLY A 21 -6.96 3.52 -6.51
C GLY A 21 -6.02 2.78 -5.54
N ALA A 22 -5.39 1.70 -6.01
CA ALA A 22 -4.37 0.98 -5.24
C ALA A 22 -3.16 1.86 -4.88
N MET A 23 -2.79 2.82 -5.75
CA MET A 23 -1.72 3.77 -5.46
C MET A 23 -2.05 4.66 -4.25
N TYR A 24 -3.29 5.18 -4.17
CA TYR A 24 -3.73 6.00 -3.04
C TYR A 24 -3.77 5.20 -1.73
N ILE A 25 -4.23 3.94 -1.76
CA ILE A 25 -4.20 3.05 -0.59
C ILE A 25 -2.75 2.82 -0.13
N SER A 26 -1.83 2.56 -1.07
CA SER A 26 -0.42 2.37 -0.76
C SER A 26 0.21 3.62 -0.14
N TYR A 27 -0.15 4.81 -0.63
CA TYR A 27 0.33 6.06 -0.08
C TYR A 27 -0.17 6.29 1.35
N GLY A 28 -1.46 6.06 1.60
CA GLY A 28 -2.03 6.16 2.95
C GLY A 28 -1.35 5.22 3.95
N LEU A 29 -1.13 3.96 3.56
CA LEU A 29 -0.40 3.00 4.37
C LEU A 29 1.04 3.43 4.62
N ALA A 30 1.73 3.95 3.61
CA ALA A 30 3.11 4.43 3.75
C ALA A 30 3.22 5.59 4.75
N VAL A 31 2.31 6.56 4.70
CA VAL A 31 2.26 7.68 5.64
C VAL A 31 2.07 7.18 7.07
N ILE A 32 1.14 6.24 7.29
CA ILE A 32 0.89 5.65 8.62
C ILE A 32 2.15 4.95 9.15
N PHE A 33 2.81 4.16 8.30
CA PHE A 33 4.04 3.45 8.69
C PHE A 33 5.18 4.41 9.03
N ILE A 34 5.43 5.42 8.20
CA ILE A 34 6.50 6.40 8.42
C ILE A 34 6.25 7.19 9.70
N LEU A 35 5.01 7.62 9.94
CA LEU A 35 4.64 8.30 11.19
C LEU A 35 4.86 7.39 12.40
N ALA A 36 4.42 6.13 12.34
CA ALA A 36 4.60 5.16 13.42
C ALA A 36 6.09 4.91 13.73
N PHE A 37 6.93 4.73 12.72
CA PHE A 37 8.37 4.59 12.93
C PHE A 37 9.00 5.87 13.46
N SER A 38 8.57 7.03 12.98
CA SER A 38 9.11 8.31 13.44
C SER A 38 8.78 8.56 14.91
N THR A 39 7.54 8.32 15.35
CA THR A 39 7.13 8.49 16.75
C THR A 39 7.82 7.47 17.66
N MET A 40 7.95 6.21 17.21
CA MET A 40 8.65 5.17 17.95
C MET A 40 10.15 5.49 18.12
N LEU A 41 10.82 5.92 17.05
CA LEU A 41 12.24 6.32 17.11
C LEU A 41 12.44 7.55 18.00
N TRP A 42 11.54 8.52 17.93
CA TRP A 42 11.58 9.71 18.78
C TRP A 42 11.44 9.35 20.27
N ALA A 43 10.46 8.51 20.61
CA ALA A 43 10.21 8.08 21.98
C ALA A 43 11.39 7.29 22.58
N LEU A 44 12.11 6.52 21.77
CA LEU A 44 13.24 5.69 22.24
C LEU A 44 14.57 6.43 22.34
N THR A 45 14.84 7.36 21.43
CA THR A 45 16.20 7.92 21.27
C THR A 45 16.29 9.41 21.58
N GLY A 46 15.19 10.16 21.57
CA GLY A 46 15.19 11.61 21.73
C GLY A 46 16.01 12.35 20.66
N TRP A 47 16.28 11.73 19.51
CA TRP A 47 17.10 12.33 18.46
C TRP A 47 16.43 13.55 17.81
N GLY A 48 17.24 14.39 17.19
CA GLY A 48 16.73 15.50 16.38
C GLY A 48 15.88 15.02 15.20
N VAL A 49 14.86 15.80 14.86
CA VAL A 49 13.83 15.46 13.86
C VAL A 49 14.43 15.04 12.51
N ALA A 50 15.50 15.70 12.06
CA ALA A 50 16.15 15.38 10.79
C ALA A 50 16.72 13.96 10.76
N LYS A 51 17.36 13.50 11.85
CA LYS A 51 17.88 12.13 11.93
C LYS A 51 16.75 11.11 11.92
N ILE A 52 15.69 11.37 12.69
CA ILE A 52 14.53 10.49 12.79
C ILE A 52 13.86 10.32 11.42
N ALA A 53 13.66 11.42 10.68
CA ALA A 53 13.05 11.37 9.36
C ALA A 53 13.86 10.48 8.39
N ILE A 54 15.18 10.61 8.39
CA ILE A 54 16.06 9.77 7.54
C ILE A 54 15.94 8.30 7.93
N TRP A 55 16.05 7.98 9.22
CA TRP A 55 15.99 6.61 9.70
C TRP A 55 14.61 5.97 9.49
N ALA A 56 13.52 6.73 9.67
CA ALA A 56 12.16 6.24 9.43
C ALA A 56 11.96 5.84 7.96
N VAL A 57 12.47 6.63 7.01
CA VAL A 57 12.39 6.31 5.57
C VAL A 57 13.26 5.10 5.23
N LEU A 58 14.49 5.02 5.76
CA LEU A 58 15.37 3.87 5.53
C LEU A 58 14.76 2.56 6.04
N LEU A 59 14.11 2.61 7.20
CA LEU A 59 13.48 1.45 7.83
C LEU A 59 12.19 1.05 7.09
N PHE A 60 11.51 2.02 6.47
CA PHE A 60 10.33 1.80 5.62
C PHE A 60 10.66 1.15 4.27
N LEU A 61 11.80 1.47 3.66
CA LEU A 61 12.19 1.03 2.32
C LEU A 61 11.99 -0.48 2.01
N PRO A 62 12.39 -1.43 2.88
CA PRO A 62 12.15 -2.85 2.64
C PRO A 62 10.65 -3.24 2.67
N PHE A 63 9.80 -2.47 3.36
CA PHE A 63 8.35 -2.69 3.43
C PHE A 63 7.60 -2.09 2.23
N ALA A 64 8.21 -1.17 1.49
CA ALA A 64 7.59 -0.53 0.33
C ALA A 64 7.02 -1.54 -0.70
N PRO A 65 7.77 -2.56 -1.19
CA PRO A 65 7.22 -3.52 -2.14
C PRO A 65 6.04 -4.30 -1.52
N MET A 66 6.16 -4.74 -0.27
CA MET A 66 5.10 -5.47 0.43
C MET A 66 3.79 -4.65 0.51
N LEU A 67 3.88 -3.37 0.84
CA LEU A 67 2.74 -2.47 0.93
C LEU A 67 2.07 -2.24 -0.43
N THR A 68 2.85 -2.11 -1.50
CA THR A 68 2.27 -1.96 -2.85
C THR A 68 1.50 -3.21 -3.29
N PHE A 69 1.98 -4.41 -2.96
CA PHE A 69 1.24 -5.64 -3.23
C PHE A 69 -0.05 -5.72 -2.40
N LEU A 70 0.03 -5.41 -1.10
CA LEU A 70 -1.15 -5.40 -0.23
C LEU A 70 -2.19 -4.39 -0.70
N ALA A 71 -1.77 -3.19 -1.11
CA ALA A 71 -2.66 -2.15 -1.60
C ALA A 71 -3.40 -2.58 -2.88
N ARG A 72 -2.74 -3.33 -3.78
CA ARG A 72 -3.38 -3.89 -4.97
C ARG A 72 -4.43 -4.95 -4.62
N VAL A 73 -4.13 -5.82 -3.66
CA VAL A 73 -5.09 -6.83 -3.19
C VAL A 73 -6.29 -6.16 -2.51
N LEU A 74 -6.04 -5.22 -1.60
CA LEU A 74 -7.08 -4.46 -0.91
C LEU A 74 -7.98 -3.69 -1.88
N TRP A 75 -7.39 -3.08 -2.91
CA TRP A 75 -8.16 -2.39 -3.94
C TRP A 75 -9.09 -3.34 -4.70
N ILE A 76 -8.60 -4.50 -5.14
CA ILE A 76 -9.43 -5.50 -5.83
C ILE A 76 -10.59 -5.97 -4.93
N TYR A 77 -10.32 -6.24 -3.64
CA TYR A 77 -11.38 -6.62 -2.69
C TYR A 77 -12.41 -5.52 -2.46
N LEU A 78 -11.96 -4.26 -2.34
CA LEU A 78 -12.83 -3.11 -2.14
C LEU A 78 -13.70 -2.86 -3.38
N ASP A 79 -13.09 -2.88 -4.56
CA ASP A 79 -13.75 -2.72 -5.85
C ASP A 79 -14.83 -3.80 -6.05
N GLN A 80 -14.48 -5.07 -5.88
CA GLN A 80 -15.44 -6.18 -6.02
C GLN A 80 -16.57 -6.16 -4.98
N LYS A 81 -16.36 -5.52 -3.83
CA LYS A 81 -17.43 -5.35 -2.82
C LYS A 81 -18.38 -4.21 -3.18
N ILE A 82 -17.89 -3.16 -3.84
CA ILE A 82 -18.68 -1.97 -4.21
C ILE A 82 -19.40 -2.21 -5.54
N ASP A 83 -18.68 -2.68 -6.55
CA ASP A 83 -19.19 -3.01 -7.88
C ASP A 83 -18.75 -4.42 -8.28
N PRO A 84 -19.46 -5.47 -7.83
CA PRO A 84 -19.13 -6.84 -8.17
C PRO A 84 -19.28 -7.06 -9.69
N GLU A 85 -18.33 -7.77 -10.28
CA GLU A 85 -18.48 -8.25 -11.66
C GLU A 85 -19.51 -9.39 -11.67
N ILE A 86 -20.75 -9.05 -12.04
CA ILE A 86 -21.81 -10.04 -12.25
C ILE A 86 -21.53 -10.67 -13.62
N ASN A 87 -21.08 -11.94 -13.60
CA ASN A 87 -20.97 -12.76 -14.81
C ASN A 87 -22.34 -12.90 -15.51
#